data_AF-A0A3C0TNK1-F1
#
_entry.id   AF-A0A3C0TNK1-F1
#
_cell.length_a   1.000
_cell.length_b   1.000
_cell.length_c   1.000
_cell.angle_alpha   90.00
_cell.angle_beta   90.00
_cell.angle_gamma   90.00
#
_symmetry.space_group_name_H-M   'P 1'
#
loop_
_entity.id
_entity.type
_entity.pdbx_description
1 polymer ?
#
loop_
_entity_poly.entity_id
_entity_poly.type
_entity_poly.pdbx_seq_one_letter_code
_entity_poly.pdbx_strand_id
1 'polypeptide(L)' 'KLATKYIGATSPFPDVRNDHYAFSAIMTATSRGFLGADKATGEYSPGSPVSGADALLAIREFKNQLKF' A
#
# COMPACT_ATOMS: atom_id res chain seq x y z
N LYS A 1 -13.81 -8.29 5.35
CA LYS A 1 -12.59 -9.11 5.52
C LYS A 1 -11.48 -8.52 4.64
N LEU A 2 -10.48 -7.84 5.23
CA LEU A 2 -9.37 -7.22 4.48
C LEU A 2 -8.08 -8.06 4.51
N ALA A 3 -7.78 -8.67 5.66
CA ALA A 3 -6.55 -9.45 5.87
C ALA A 3 -6.36 -10.60 4.87
N THR A 4 -7.45 -11.19 4.37
CA THR A 4 -7.42 -12.32 3.43
C THR A 4 -7.89 -11.95 2.03
N LYS A 5 -8.14 -10.67 1.75
CA LYS A 5 -8.77 -10.21 0.51
C LYS A 5 -7.94 -10.55 -0.74
N TYR A 6 -6.61 -10.53 -0.60
CA TYR A 6 -5.68 -10.68 -1.73
C TYR A 6 -4.98 -12.04 -1.76
N ILE A 7 -5.42 -13.02 -0.95
CA ILE A 7 -4.84 -14.38 -1.01
C ILE A 7 -5.08 -14.97 -2.40
N GLY A 8 -4.01 -15.40 -3.06
CA GLY A 8 -4.04 -15.93 -4.43
C GLY A 8 -3.93 -14.87 -5.54
N ALA A 9 -3.89 -13.58 -5.21
CA ALA A 9 -3.61 -12.52 -6.18
C ALA A 9 -2.11 -12.44 -6.51
N THR A 10 -1.78 -11.97 -7.72
CA THR A 10 -0.41 -11.68 -8.11
C THR A 10 -0.03 -10.27 -7.70
N SER A 11 1.13 -10.10 -7.08
CA SER A 11 1.68 -8.80 -6.73
C SER A 11 1.92 -7.95 -7.98
N PRO A 12 1.44 -6.71 -8.01
CA PRO A 12 1.81 -5.75 -9.04
C PRO A 12 3.20 -5.13 -8.78
N PHE A 13 3.80 -5.38 -7.62
CA PHE A 13 5.10 -4.84 -7.21
C PHE A 13 6.17 -5.93 -7.33
N PRO A 14 7.31 -5.65 -7.99
CA PRO A 14 8.35 -6.65 -8.24
C PRO A 14 9.08 -7.07 -6.95
N ASP A 15 9.06 -6.24 -5.92
CA ASP A 15 9.75 -6.42 -4.64
C ASP A 15 8.84 -6.94 -3.51
N VAL A 16 7.55 -7.16 -3.78
CA VAL A 16 6.61 -7.69 -2.79
C VAL A 16 6.15 -9.08 -3.21
N ARG A 17 6.47 -10.07 -2.39
CA ARG A 17 6.00 -11.45 -2.60
C ARG A 17 4.56 -11.60 -2.12
N ASN A 18 3.79 -12.46 -2.81
CA ASN A 18 2.37 -12.72 -2.47
C ASN A 18 2.19 -13.39 -1.10
N ASP A 19 3.23 -14.06 -0.58
CA ASP A 19 3.26 -14.72 0.74
C ASP A 19 3.74 -13.79 1.87
N HIS A 20 4.06 -12.53 1.56
CA HIS A 20 4.50 -11.56 2.56
C HIS A 20 3.39 -11.25 3.56
N TYR A 21 3.70 -11.21 4.86
CA TYR A 21 2.71 -11.00 5.93
C TYR A 21 1.90 -9.70 5.75
N ALA A 22 2.53 -8.66 5.18
CA ALA A 22 1.91 -7.37 4.90
C ALA A 22 1.21 -7.29 3.53
N PHE A 23 1.25 -8.34 2.69
CA PHE A 23 0.78 -8.30 1.30
C PHE A 23 -0.64 -7.75 1.16
N SER A 24 -1.59 -8.31 1.90
CA SER A 24 -2.98 -7.84 1.87
C SER A 24 -3.14 -6.39 2.32
N ALA A 25 -2.32 -5.92 3.26
CA ALA A 25 -2.34 -4.54 3.74
C ALA A 25 -1.78 -3.59 2.67
N ILE A 26 -0.64 -3.94 2.07
CA ILE A 26 0.00 -3.22 0.97
C ILE A 26 -0.95 -3.07 -0.20
N MET A 27 -1.56 -4.18 -0.65
CA MET A 27 -2.55 -4.18 -1.73
C MET A 27 -3.78 -3.33 -1.39
N THR A 28 -4.23 -3.35 -0.14
CA THR A 28 -5.37 -2.51 0.30
C THR A 28 -5.01 -1.02 0.30
N ALA A 29 -3.84 -0.65 0.83
CA ALA A 29 -3.41 0.74 0.93
C ALA A 29 -3.18 1.36 -0.46
N THR A 30 -2.55 0.60 -1.35
CA THR A 30 -2.24 1.03 -2.72
C THR A 30 -3.47 1.09 -3.62
N SER A 31 -4.34 0.07 -3.58
CA SER A 31 -5.59 0.08 -4.36
C SER A 31 -6.57 1.18 -3.96
N ARG A 32 -6.47 1.69 -2.72
CA ARG A 32 -7.27 2.82 -2.22
C ARG A 32 -6.59 4.18 -2.41
N GLY A 33 -5.37 4.20 -2.95
CA GLY A 33 -4.61 5.43 -3.19
C GLY A 33 -4.06 6.11 -1.95
N PHE A 34 -3.93 5.40 -0.83
CA PHE A 34 -3.36 5.96 0.41
C PHE A 34 -1.83 6.01 0.36
N LEU A 35 -1.23 4.95 -0.17
CA LEU A 35 0.21 4.80 -0.35
C LEU A 35 0.47 4.36 -1.79
N GLY A 36 1.67 4.61 -2.30
CA GLY A 36 2.05 4.27 -3.67
C GLY A 36 3.41 3.59 -3.72
N ALA A 37 3.64 2.89 -4.82
CA ALA A 37 4.97 2.45 -5.20
C ALA A 37 5.75 3.60 -5.86
N ASP A 38 7.06 3.45 -5.91
CA ASP A 38 7.93 4.32 -6.69
C ASP A 38 7.51 4.27 -8.17
N LYS A 39 7.33 5.44 -8.79
CA LYS A 39 6.82 5.53 -10.17
C LYS A 39 7.87 5.18 -11.23
N ALA A 40 9.16 5.27 -10.88
CA ALA A 40 10.25 4.96 -11.78
C ALA A 40 10.59 3.46 -11.75
N THR A 41 10.63 2.84 -10.58
CA THR A 41 10.99 1.42 -10.43
C THR A 41 9.80 0.49 -10.36
N GLY A 42 8.62 0.99 -9.95
CA GLY A 42 7.44 0.17 -9.65
C GLY A 42 7.53 -0.58 -8.33
N GLU A 43 8.60 -0.38 -7.55
CA GLU A 43 8.82 -1.04 -6.25
C GLU A 43 8.00 -0.37 -5.14
N TYR A 44 7.44 -1.18 -4.25
CA TYR A 44 6.72 -0.67 -3.08
C TYR A 44 7.67 -0.32 -1.93
N SER A 45 8.81 -0.99 -1.83
CA SER A 45 9.82 -0.85 -0.78
C SER A 45 9.25 -1.03 0.64
N PRO A 46 8.75 -2.22 1.02
CA PRO A 46 8.01 -2.42 2.27
C PRO A 46 8.81 -2.16 3.56
N GLY A 47 10.15 -2.19 3.48
CA GLY A 47 11.03 -1.88 4.62
C GLY A 47 11.55 -0.44 4.65
N SER A 48 11.27 0.36 3.62
CA SER A 48 11.77 1.73 3.53
C SER A 48 10.89 2.68 4.34
N PRO A 49 11.47 3.73 4.94
CA PRO A 49 10.70 4.76 5.62
C PRO A 49 9.85 5.55 4.61
N VAL A 50 8.68 5.98 5.05
CA VAL A 50 7.82 6.92 4.30
C VAL A 50 8.27 8.35 4.63
N SER A 51 8.35 9.23 3.63
CA SER A 51 8.66 10.64 3.87
C SER A 51 7.56 11.31 4.72
N GLY A 52 7.91 12.31 5.53
CA GLY A 52 6.91 13.01 6.35
C GLY A 52 5.81 13.68 5.54
N ALA A 53 6.15 14.20 4.35
CA ALA A 53 5.18 14.79 3.44
C ALA A 53 4.19 13.74 2.90
N ASP A 54 4.70 12.59 2.46
CA ASP A 54 3.86 11.50 1.95
C ASP A 54 2.99 10.89 3.05
N ALA A 55 3.52 10.76 4.26
CA ALA A 55 2.77 10.30 5.42
C ALA A 55 1.58 11.23 5.72
N LEU A 56 1.79 12.55 5.67
CA LEU A 56 0.72 13.53 5.86
C LEU A 56 -0.34 13.46 4.76
N LEU A 57 0.07 13.30 3.50
CA LEU A 57 -0.85 13.11 2.37
C LEU A 57 -1.67 11.82 2.54
N ALA A 58 -1.04 10.71 2.91
CA ALA A 58 -1.70 9.44 3.16
C ALA A 58 -2.76 9.56 4.27
N ILE A 59 -2.41 10.20 5.39
CA ILE A 59 -3.34 10.43 6.52
C ILE A 59 -4.51 11.33 6.10
N ARG A 60 -4.23 12.39 5.32
CA ARG A 60 -5.27 13.29 4.79
C ARG A 60 -6.25 12.54 3.89
N GLU A 61 -5.75 11.75 2.94
CA GLU A 61 -6.61 10.98 2.03
C GLU A 61 -7.41 9.91 2.77
N PHE A 62 -6.79 9.24 3.73
CA PHE A 62 -7.49 8.31 4.62
C PHE A 62 -8.65 8.98 5.36
N LYS A 63 -8.41 10.17 5.96
CA LYS A 63 -9.46 10.95 6.62
C LYS A 63 -10.59 11.34 5.66
N ASN A 64 -10.26 11.81 4.46
CA ASN A 64 -11.25 12.23 3.46
C ASN A 64 -12.17 11.06 3.04
N GLN A 65 -11.62 9.86 2.89
CA GLN A 65 -12.38 8.67 2.51
C GLN A 65 -13.32 8.18 3.62
N LEU A 66 -13.01 8.47 4.89
CA LEU A 66 -13.85 8.08 6.01
C LEU A 66 -15.11 8.95 6.17
N LYS A 67 -15.21 10.10 5.48
CA LYS A 67 -16.34 11.04 5.53
C LYS A 67 -16.98 11.14 6.92
N PHE A 68 -16.20 11.60 7.90
CA PHE A 68 -16.72 12.16 9.15
C PHE A 68 -16.78 13.69 9.02
#